data_AF-A0A9Q1R4L2-F1
#
_entry.id   AF-A0A9Q1R4L2-F1
#
_cell.length_a   1.000
_cell.length_b   1.000
_cell.length_c   1.000
_cell.angle_alpha   90.00
_cell.angle_beta   90.00
_cell.angle_gamma   90.00
#
_symmetry.space_group_name_H-M   'P 1'
#
loop_
_entity.id
_entity.type
_entity.pdbx_description
1 polymer ?
#
loop_
_entity_poly.entity_id
_entity_poly.type
_entity_poly.pdbx_seq_one_letter_code
_entity_poly.pdbx_strand_id
1 'polypeptide(L)'
;MGGSDSEVEKSAQKEKEQKKLLALAPIAKPLAAKKLNKRIFKLVRRAAEKKCLKRGVKEVVKSIRRGQKGVCVIAGNISPIDVITHVPILCEEADIPYIYVSSKEDLANAGATKRPTCCILVQTKPAKGELSQEDQEKLKADYDQVVTEVRPDNWRNNAVQGQHVFATVASAISRFEPVTVCASAAQWENARSLLPKR
;
A
#
# COMPACT_ATOMS: atom_id res chain seq x y z
N MET A 1 1.39 40.76 19.28
CA MET A 1 1.49 40.64 17.80
C MET A 1 2.30 39.40 17.43
N GLY A 2 1.70 38.20 17.41
CA GLY A 2 2.44 36.94 17.13
C GLY A 2 1.67 35.88 16.32
N GLY A 3 0.56 36.25 15.67
CA GLY A 3 -0.29 35.32 14.91
C GLY A 3 0.10 35.16 13.44
N SER A 4 0.63 36.21 12.82
CA SER A 4 0.68 36.35 11.36
C SER A 4 1.71 35.43 10.67
N ASP A 5 2.89 35.21 11.26
CA ASP A 5 3.90 34.34 10.64
C ASP A 5 3.51 32.86 10.66
N SER A 6 2.75 32.43 11.67
CA SER A 6 2.35 31.03 11.85
C SER A 6 1.28 30.55 10.85
N GLU A 7 0.46 31.46 10.34
CA GLU A 7 -0.61 31.16 9.38
C GLU A 7 -0.09 31.11 7.94
N VAL A 8 0.89 31.96 7.61
CA VAL A 8 1.58 31.98 6.32
C VAL A 8 2.44 30.72 6.13
N GLU A 9 3.14 30.26 7.18
CA GLU A 9 3.90 29.01 7.12
C GLU A 9 3.00 27.78 6.93
N LYS A 10 1.87 27.72 7.64
CA LYS A 10 0.89 26.61 7.52
C LYS A 10 0.24 26.55 6.14
N SER A 11 -0.06 27.70 5.54
CA SER A 11 -0.68 27.77 4.21
C SER A 11 0.30 27.35 3.11
N ALA A 12 1.55 27.81 3.16
CA ALA A 12 2.61 27.36 2.25
C ALA A 12 2.90 25.85 2.36
N GLN A 13 2.86 25.29 3.58
CA GLN A 13 3.01 23.85 3.80
C GLN A 13 1.85 23.04 3.20
N LYS A 14 0.61 23.53 3.33
CA LYS A 14 -0.58 22.91 2.73
C LYS A 14 -0.51 22.90 1.21
N GLU A 15 -0.11 24.00 0.59
CA GLU A 15 -0.05 24.13 -0.87
C GLU A 15 1.01 23.20 -1.50
N LYS A 16 2.16 23.08 -0.82
CA LYS A 16 3.24 22.16 -1.22
C LYS A 16 2.83 20.69 -1.06
N GLU A 17 2.07 20.36 -0.02
CA GLU A 17 1.50 19.03 0.19
C GLU A 17 0.42 18.71 -0.86
N GLN A 18 -0.42 19.67 -1.21
CA GLN A 18 -1.45 19.54 -2.25
C GLN A 18 -0.83 19.32 -3.63
N LYS A 19 0.24 20.04 -3.99
CA LYS A 19 1.03 19.77 -5.22
C LYS A 19 1.65 18.38 -5.22
N LYS A 20 2.15 17.89 -4.07
CA LYS A 20 2.67 16.51 -3.93
C LYS A 20 1.57 15.46 -4.18
N LEU A 21 0.35 15.71 -3.71
CA LEU A 21 -0.80 14.82 -3.92
C LEU A 21 -1.29 14.84 -5.37
N LEU A 22 -1.26 16.00 -6.03
CA LEU A 22 -1.61 16.13 -7.46
C LEU A 22 -0.63 15.42 -8.39
N ALA A 23 0.62 15.20 -7.96
CA ALA A 23 1.63 14.47 -8.71
C ALA A 23 1.58 12.94 -8.50
N LEU A 24 0.60 12.43 -7.76
CA LEU A 24 0.44 11.00 -7.54
C LEU A 24 -0.27 10.33 -8.72
N ALA A 25 0.18 9.15 -9.07
CA ALA A 25 -0.46 8.30 -10.05
C ALA A 25 -1.88 7.92 -9.58
N PRO A 26 -2.89 7.87 -10.48
CA PRO A 26 -4.26 7.48 -10.14
C PRO A 26 -4.37 6.10 -9.46
N ILE A 27 -3.42 5.20 -9.74
CA ILE A 27 -3.36 3.85 -9.16
C ILE A 27 -2.81 3.82 -7.73
N ALA A 28 -2.33 4.95 -7.18
CA ALA A 28 -1.65 5.01 -5.89
C ALA A 28 -2.61 4.84 -4.70
N LYS A 29 -3.30 3.69 -4.64
CA LYS A 29 -4.25 3.31 -3.61
C LYS A 29 -3.99 1.85 -3.18
N PRO A 30 -3.88 1.57 -1.87
CA PRO A 30 -3.97 2.49 -0.74
C PRO A 30 -2.72 3.39 -0.57
N LEU A 31 -2.92 4.67 -0.25
CA LEU A 31 -1.84 5.63 0.04
C LEU A 31 -1.61 5.74 1.56
N ALA A 32 -0.36 5.64 1.99
CA ALA A 32 0.01 5.78 3.39
C ALA A 32 -0.26 7.18 3.94
N ALA A 33 -0.98 7.24 5.07
CA ALA A 33 -1.12 8.46 5.85
C ALA A 33 0.23 8.92 6.44
N LYS A 34 0.33 10.19 6.87
CA LYS A 34 1.58 10.78 7.41
C LYS A 34 2.23 9.94 8.53
N LYS A 35 1.43 9.39 9.44
CA LYS A 35 1.91 8.55 10.55
C LYS A 35 2.50 7.24 10.05
N LEU A 36 1.79 6.57 9.13
CA LEU A 36 2.22 5.31 8.53
C LEU A 36 3.44 5.49 7.63
N ASN A 37 3.56 6.59 6.87
CA ASN A 37 4.76 6.92 6.10
C ASN A 37 6.03 6.93 6.96
N LYS A 38 5.98 7.55 8.15
CA LYS A 38 7.12 7.57 9.07
C LYS A 38 7.51 6.16 9.54
N ARG A 39 6.52 5.31 9.82
CA ARG A 39 6.72 3.91 10.23
C ARG A 39 7.32 3.09 9.09
N ILE A 40 6.78 3.23 7.88
CA ILE A 40 7.30 2.57 6.66
C ILE A 40 8.75 2.96 6.40
N PHE A 41 9.09 4.26 6.43
CA PHE A 41 10.46 4.69 6.19
C PHE A 41 11.43 4.23 7.28
N LYS A 42 11.00 4.15 8.54
CA LYS A 42 11.79 3.56 9.63
C LYS A 42 12.06 2.07 9.35
N LEU A 43 11.03 1.31 8.98
CA LEU A 43 11.15 -0.10 8.61
C LEU A 43 12.11 -0.30 7.43
N VAL A 44 11.94 0.48 6.35
CA VAL A 44 12.80 0.40 5.16
C VAL A 44 14.26 0.70 5.51
N ARG A 45 14.53 1.72 6.34
CA ARG A 45 15.91 2.04 6.79
C ARG A 45 16.55 0.89 7.56
N ARG A 46 15.83 0.33 8.55
CA ARG A 46 16.31 -0.81 9.34
C ARG A 46 16.59 -2.03 8.44
N ALA A 47 15.67 -2.32 7.52
CA ALA A 47 15.85 -3.42 6.58
C ALA A 47 17.00 -3.17 5.58
N ALA A 48 17.28 -1.92 5.23
CA ALA A 48 18.40 -1.56 4.36
C ALA A 48 19.74 -1.89 5.01
N GLU A 49 19.92 -1.55 6.29
CA GLU A 49 21.13 -1.85 7.07
C GLU A 49 21.38 -3.36 7.18
N LYS A 50 20.31 -4.14 7.33
CA LYS A 50 20.37 -5.61 7.46
C LYS A 50 20.32 -6.35 6.12
N LYS A 51 20.44 -5.65 4.98
CA LYS A 51 20.40 -6.23 3.63
C LYS A 51 19.14 -7.08 3.34
N CYS A 52 18.02 -6.71 3.94
CA CYS A 52 16.72 -7.37 3.81
C CYS A 52 15.79 -6.68 2.79
N LEU A 53 16.36 -5.94 1.82
CA LEU A 53 15.62 -5.20 0.80
C LEU A 53 15.87 -5.74 -0.61
N LYS A 54 14.85 -5.69 -1.45
CA LYS A 54 14.95 -5.77 -2.92
C LYS A 54 14.46 -4.47 -3.52
N ARG A 55 15.27 -3.86 -4.37
CA ARG A 55 15.09 -2.46 -4.78
C ARG A 55 14.80 -2.38 -6.27
N GLY A 56 13.72 -1.68 -6.61
CA GLY A 56 13.30 -1.47 -7.98
C GLY A 56 12.50 -2.62 -8.57
N VAL A 57 11.75 -2.31 -9.63
CA VAL A 57 10.77 -3.22 -10.25
C VAL A 57 11.40 -4.56 -10.65
N LYS A 58 12.55 -4.54 -11.33
CA LYS A 58 13.21 -5.77 -11.81
C LYS A 58 13.56 -6.73 -10.67
N GLU A 59 14.05 -6.22 -9.54
CA GLU A 59 14.39 -7.07 -8.39
C GLU A 59 13.16 -7.53 -7.62
N VAL A 60 12.20 -6.62 -7.41
CA VAL A 60 10.94 -6.93 -6.71
C VAL A 60 10.17 -8.02 -7.46
N VAL A 61 9.94 -7.84 -8.77
CA VAL A 61 9.24 -8.83 -9.60
C VAL A 61 9.97 -10.17 -9.60
N LYS A 62 11.31 -10.17 -9.70
CA LYS A 62 12.13 -11.39 -9.63
C LYS A 62 11.97 -12.11 -8.30
N SER A 63 11.92 -11.38 -7.18
CA SER A 63 11.76 -11.94 -5.85
C SER A 63 10.36 -12.48 -5.59
N ILE A 64 9.32 -11.77 -6.04
CA ILE A 64 7.92 -12.24 -5.96
C ILE A 64 7.76 -13.54 -6.74
N ARG A 65 8.27 -13.59 -7.99
CA ARG A 65 8.23 -14.81 -8.83
C ARG A 65 9.02 -15.99 -8.25
N ARG A 66 9.96 -15.74 -7.34
CA ARG A 66 10.71 -16.77 -6.60
C ARG A 66 10.01 -17.20 -5.30
N GLY A 67 8.78 -16.72 -5.05
CA GLY A 67 8.02 -17.03 -3.84
C GLY A 67 8.52 -16.31 -2.59
N GLN A 68 9.38 -15.29 -2.72
CA GLN A 68 9.82 -14.56 -1.54
C GLN A 68 8.71 -13.65 -1.02
N LYS A 69 8.39 -13.77 0.27
CA LYS A 69 7.38 -12.98 0.96
C LYS A 69 7.97 -11.73 1.61
N GLY A 70 7.09 -10.81 2.00
CA GLY A 70 7.46 -9.53 2.62
C GLY A 70 6.32 -8.51 2.51
N VAL A 71 6.68 -7.23 2.54
CA VAL A 71 5.76 -6.11 2.27
C VAL A 71 6.32 -5.25 1.15
N CYS A 72 5.48 -4.93 0.16
CA CYS A 72 5.86 -4.12 -1.00
C CYS A 72 5.51 -2.64 -0.77
N VAL A 73 6.50 -1.76 -0.83
CA VAL A 73 6.33 -0.32 -0.72
C VAL A 73 6.52 0.29 -2.10
N ILE A 74 5.51 0.98 -2.62
CA ILE A 74 5.47 1.53 -3.98
C ILE A 74 5.42 3.05 -3.90
N ALA A 75 6.24 3.76 -4.68
CA ALA A 75 6.13 5.20 -4.78
C ALA A 75 4.95 5.60 -5.67
N GLY A 76 4.11 6.53 -5.18
CA GLY A 76 2.94 7.00 -5.90
C GLY A 76 3.26 8.08 -6.94
N ASN A 77 4.37 8.82 -6.81
CA ASN A 77 4.74 9.91 -7.73
C ASN A 77 5.62 9.45 -8.91
N ILE A 78 5.35 8.25 -9.44
CA ILE A 78 6.09 7.67 -10.55
C ILE A 78 5.45 8.06 -11.88
N SER A 79 6.30 8.59 -12.78
CA SER A 79 5.96 8.89 -14.17
C SER A 79 7.08 8.33 -15.06
N PRO A 80 6.77 7.54 -16.10
CA PRO A 80 5.43 7.11 -16.50
C PRO A 80 4.83 6.04 -15.56
N ILE A 81 3.50 5.95 -15.51
CA ILE A 81 2.77 5.06 -14.60
C ILE A 81 3.03 3.58 -14.91
N ASP A 82 3.27 3.24 -16.18
CA ASP A 82 3.50 1.88 -16.70
C ASP A 82 4.64 1.15 -15.99
N VAL A 83 5.59 1.90 -15.41
CA VAL A 83 6.71 1.36 -14.63
C VAL A 83 6.23 0.55 -13.42
N ILE A 84 5.08 0.92 -12.82
CA ILE A 84 4.60 0.33 -11.56
C ILE A 84 3.20 -0.31 -11.66
N THR A 85 2.46 -0.13 -12.76
CA THR A 85 1.08 -0.64 -12.92
C THR A 85 0.93 -2.14 -12.66
N HIS A 86 1.93 -2.93 -13.03
CA HIS A 86 1.92 -4.39 -12.90
C HIS A 86 2.35 -4.88 -11.51
N VAL A 87 2.99 -4.03 -10.69
CA VAL A 87 3.55 -4.45 -9.39
C VAL A 87 2.46 -4.80 -8.35
N PRO A 88 1.41 -3.98 -8.16
CA PRO A 88 0.32 -4.32 -7.24
C PRO A 88 -0.36 -5.65 -7.59
N ILE A 89 -0.63 -5.89 -8.88
CA ILE A 89 -1.27 -7.12 -9.37
C ILE A 89 -0.43 -8.34 -8.98
N LEU A 90 0.88 -8.28 -9.21
CA LEU A 90 1.81 -9.34 -8.80
C LEU A 90 1.87 -9.52 -7.27
N CYS A 91 1.67 -8.45 -6.49
CA CYS A 91 1.62 -8.55 -5.04
C CYS A 91 0.32 -9.22 -4.58
N GLU A 92 -0.82 -8.92 -5.21
CA GLU A 92 -2.11 -9.56 -4.92
C GLU A 92 -2.07 -11.06 -5.27
N GLU A 93 -1.61 -11.43 -6.47
CA GLU A 93 -1.47 -12.84 -6.89
C GLU A 93 -0.56 -13.65 -5.96
N ALA A 94 0.49 -13.00 -5.44
CA ALA A 94 1.45 -13.62 -4.56
C ALA A 94 1.10 -13.49 -3.07
N ASP A 95 -0.08 -12.96 -2.71
CA ASP A 95 -0.48 -12.71 -1.32
C ASP A 95 0.62 -11.97 -0.53
N ILE A 96 1.03 -10.82 -1.07
CA ILE A 96 2.03 -9.92 -0.51
C ILE A 96 1.35 -8.57 -0.23
N PRO A 97 1.29 -8.11 1.02
CA PRO A 97 0.75 -6.79 1.33
C PRO A 97 1.55 -5.71 0.62
N TYR A 98 0.86 -4.70 0.08
CA TYR A 98 1.51 -3.57 -0.58
C TYR A 98 0.90 -2.24 -0.15
N ILE A 99 1.68 -1.16 -0.23
CA ILE A 99 1.22 0.19 0.08
C ILE A 99 1.94 1.25 -0.74
N TYR A 100 1.22 2.32 -1.10
CA TYR A 100 1.80 3.47 -1.77
C TYR A 100 2.32 4.53 -0.78
N VAL A 101 3.48 5.10 -1.07
CA VAL A 101 4.07 6.25 -0.38
C VAL A 101 4.10 7.46 -1.32
N SER A 102 4.11 8.67 -0.76
CA SER A 102 3.94 9.90 -1.56
C SER A 102 5.17 10.31 -2.37
N SER A 103 6.38 9.87 -2.01
CA SER A 103 7.63 10.29 -2.66
C SER A 103 8.60 9.14 -2.89
N LYS A 104 9.03 8.99 -4.15
CA LYS A 104 10.11 8.11 -4.60
C LYS A 104 11.48 8.53 -4.07
N GLU A 105 11.68 9.82 -3.84
CA GLU A 105 12.92 10.38 -3.29
C GLU A 105 13.09 9.96 -1.83
N ASP A 106 12.04 10.15 -1.02
CA ASP A 106 12.02 9.74 0.39
C ASP A 106 12.18 8.21 0.52
N LEU A 107 11.56 7.45 -0.39
CA LEU A 107 11.70 6.00 -0.45
C LEU A 107 13.13 5.56 -0.82
N ALA A 108 13.76 6.21 -1.80
CA ALA A 108 15.15 5.94 -2.19
C ALA A 108 16.13 6.25 -1.04
N ASN A 109 15.93 7.38 -0.36
CA ASN A 109 16.70 7.78 0.81
C ASN A 109 16.56 6.77 1.95
N ALA A 110 15.33 6.33 2.24
CA ALA A 110 15.09 5.28 3.24
C ALA A 110 15.72 3.93 2.85
N GLY A 111 15.69 3.59 1.57
CA GLY A 111 16.30 2.38 1.02
C GLY A 111 17.83 2.43 0.89
N ALA A 112 18.50 3.48 1.39
CA ALA A 112 19.94 3.69 1.27
C ALA A 112 20.44 3.50 -0.17
N THR A 113 19.77 4.14 -1.14
CA THR A 113 20.13 4.10 -2.56
C THR A 113 20.16 5.50 -3.16
N LYS A 114 21.22 5.77 -3.93
CA LYS A 114 21.37 7.03 -4.68
C LYS A 114 20.50 7.08 -5.94
N ARG A 115 20.00 5.93 -6.41
CA ARG A 115 19.13 5.85 -7.58
C ARG A 115 17.66 5.99 -7.16
N PRO A 116 16.85 6.81 -7.86
CA PRO A 116 15.41 6.89 -7.63
C PRO A 116 14.80 5.49 -7.69
N THR A 117 14.02 5.13 -6.67
CA THR A 117 13.47 3.78 -6.54
C THR A 117 11.96 3.84 -6.54
N CYS A 118 11.35 3.15 -7.49
CA CYS A 118 9.90 3.11 -7.68
C CYS A 118 9.19 2.14 -6.74
N CYS A 119 9.81 1.02 -6.38
CA CYS A 119 9.27 0.08 -5.41
C CYS A 119 10.38 -0.63 -4.63
N ILE A 120 10.07 -1.01 -3.40
CA ILE A 120 10.96 -1.77 -2.52
C ILE A 120 10.16 -2.92 -1.91
N LEU A 121 10.69 -4.15 -1.99
CA LEU A 121 10.19 -5.28 -1.23
C LEU A 121 11.02 -5.41 0.05
N VAL A 122 10.37 -5.24 1.19
CA VAL A 122 10.96 -5.42 2.51
C VAL A 122 10.72 -6.86 2.96
N GLN A 123 11.80 -7.59 3.21
CA GLN A 123 11.77 -8.98 3.65
C GLN A 123 12.05 -9.06 5.15
N THR A 124 11.46 -10.04 5.84
CA THR A 124 11.71 -10.28 7.27
C THR A 124 12.99 -11.09 7.51
N LYS A 125 13.56 -11.65 6.44
CA LYS A 125 14.80 -12.43 6.45
C LYS A 125 15.74 -11.93 5.34
N PRO A 126 17.06 -11.99 5.54
CA PRO A 126 18.01 -11.57 4.54
C PRO A 126 18.08 -12.64 3.44
N ALA A 127 18.51 -12.24 2.24
CA ALA A 127 18.69 -13.20 1.15
C ALA A 127 19.94 -14.10 1.33
N LYS A 128 20.90 -13.68 2.14
CA LYS A 128 22.13 -14.42 2.48
C LYS A 128 22.56 -14.07 3.91
N GLY A 129 22.86 -15.08 4.73
CA GLY A 129 23.27 -14.93 6.12
C GLY A 129 22.11 -15.01 7.11
N GLU A 130 22.41 -14.79 8.38
CA GLU A 130 21.46 -14.75 9.49
C GLU A 130 21.52 -13.39 10.20
N LEU A 131 20.41 -12.92 10.74
CA LEU A 131 20.39 -11.74 11.62
C LEU A 131 20.61 -12.20 13.05
N SER A 132 21.12 -11.29 13.90
CA SER A 132 21.03 -11.48 15.34
C SER A 132 19.56 -11.62 15.75
N GLN A 133 19.27 -12.41 16.79
CA GLN A 133 17.91 -12.60 17.29
C GLN A 133 17.25 -11.25 17.64
N GLU A 134 18.00 -10.35 18.29
CA GLU A 134 17.53 -9.02 18.66
C GLU A 134 17.16 -8.16 17.43
N ASP A 135 17.98 -8.17 16.38
CA ASP A 135 17.68 -7.42 15.16
C ASP A 135 16.49 -8.00 14.41
N GLN A 136 16.39 -9.34 14.39
CA GLN A 136 15.29 -10.05 13.74
C GLN A 136 13.97 -9.75 14.45
N GLU A 137 13.92 -9.76 15.78
CA GLU A 137 12.73 -9.41 16.56
C GLU A 137 12.32 -7.95 16.33
N LYS A 138 13.27 -7.00 16.36
CA LYS A 138 12.96 -5.59 16.11
C LYS A 138 12.47 -5.35 14.67
N LEU A 139 13.09 -6.00 13.68
CA LEU A 139 12.66 -5.90 12.29
C LEU A 139 11.27 -6.51 12.11
N LYS A 140 11.02 -7.66 12.72
CA LYS A 140 9.72 -8.32 12.70
C LYS A 140 8.65 -7.49 13.39
N ALA A 141 8.94 -6.86 14.53
CA ALA A 141 7.99 -5.98 15.22
C ALA A 141 7.62 -4.73 14.41
N ASP A 142 8.62 -4.06 13.81
CA ASP A 142 8.37 -2.92 12.90
C ASP A 142 7.58 -3.40 11.65
N TYR A 143 7.88 -4.60 11.13
CA TYR A 143 7.16 -5.21 10.01
C TYR A 143 5.71 -5.54 10.36
N ASP A 144 5.45 -6.23 11.47
CA ASP A 144 4.12 -6.63 11.92
C ASP A 144 3.24 -5.41 12.18
N GLN A 145 3.82 -4.32 12.72
CA GLN A 145 3.11 -3.05 12.88
C GLN A 145 2.69 -2.46 11.53
N VAL A 146 3.60 -2.41 10.56
CA VAL A 146 3.29 -1.91 9.22
C VAL A 146 2.26 -2.80 8.54
N VAL A 147 2.43 -4.13 8.55
CA VAL A 147 1.49 -5.06 7.91
C VAL A 147 0.11 -5.03 8.58
N THR A 148 0.03 -4.83 9.90
CA THR A 148 -1.25 -4.68 10.60
C THR A 148 -2.02 -3.44 10.14
N GLU A 149 -1.32 -2.34 9.86
CA GLU A 149 -1.93 -1.12 9.30
C GLU A 149 -2.20 -1.22 7.79
N VAL A 150 -1.39 -2.00 7.09
CA VAL A 150 -1.49 -2.27 5.64
C VAL A 150 -2.47 -3.42 5.34
N ARG A 151 -3.12 -4.00 6.37
CA ARG A 151 -3.87 -5.28 6.34
C ARG A 151 -4.58 -5.57 5.00
N PRO A 152 -4.51 -6.83 4.52
CA PRO A 152 -5.08 -7.26 3.23
C PRO A 152 -6.58 -6.97 3.06
N ASP A 153 -7.32 -6.80 4.15
CA ASP A 153 -8.72 -6.34 4.20
C ASP A 153 -8.92 -4.96 3.50
N ASN A 154 -7.86 -4.15 3.41
CA ASN A 154 -7.86 -2.84 2.73
C ASN A 154 -7.64 -2.91 1.21
N TRP A 155 -7.47 -4.09 0.60
CA TRP A 155 -7.44 -4.22 -0.86
C TRP A 155 -8.78 -3.76 -1.45
N ARG A 156 -8.73 -2.70 -2.28
CA ARG A 156 -9.90 -2.02 -2.90
C ARG A 156 -11.06 -1.76 -1.93
N ASN A 157 -10.79 -1.25 -0.72
CA ASN A 157 -11.80 -0.94 0.30
C ASN A 157 -12.67 -2.16 0.67
N ASN A 158 -12.16 -3.29 1.19
CA ASN A 158 -12.95 -4.53 1.35
C ASN A 158 -13.62 -5.01 0.05
N ALA A 159 -13.00 -4.74 -1.11
CA ALA A 159 -13.66 -4.89 -2.41
C ALA A 159 -14.98 -4.11 -2.56
N VAL A 160 -15.25 -3.02 -1.83
CA VAL A 160 -16.50 -2.23 -1.90
C VAL A 160 -16.86 -1.86 -3.34
N GLN A 161 -15.89 -1.53 -4.19
CA GLN A 161 -16.16 -1.28 -5.62
C GLN A 161 -16.65 -2.54 -6.34
N GLY A 162 -16.05 -3.70 -6.03
CA GLY A 162 -16.54 -5.00 -6.49
C GLY A 162 -17.92 -5.35 -5.92
N GLN A 163 -18.18 -5.06 -4.63
CA GLN A 163 -19.48 -5.24 -3.98
C GLN A 163 -20.56 -4.38 -4.67
N HIS A 164 -20.27 -3.11 -4.98
CA HIS A 164 -21.18 -2.22 -5.70
C HIS A 164 -21.47 -2.70 -7.11
N VAL A 165 -20.44 -3.12 -7.87
CA VAL A 165 -20.63 -3.67 -9.22
C VAL A 165 -21.46 -4.95 -9.16
N PHE A 166 -21.14 -5.87 -8.24
CA PHE A 166 -21.89 -7.09 -8.03
C PHE A 166 -23.35 -6.82 -7.65
N ALA A 167 -23.60 -5.91 -6.70
CA ALA A 167 -24.94 -5.50 -6.30
C ALA A 167 -25.71 -4.83 -7.44
N THR A 168 -25.05 -4.02 -8.27
CA THR A 168 -25.66 -3.39 -9.45
C THR A 168 -26.12 -4.43 -10.48
N VAL A 169 -25.26 -5.42 -10.77
CA VAL A 169 -25.58 -6.53 -11.67
C VAL A 169 -26.71 -7.39 -11.09
N ALA A 170 -26.62 -7.79 -9.82
CA ALA A 170 -27.66 -8.57 -9.15
C ALA A 170 -29.01 -7.83 -9.14
N SER A 171 -28.99 -6.51 -8.89
CA SER A 171 -30.19 -5.66 -8.95
C SER A 171 -30.80 -5.61 -10.35
N ALA A 172 -29.98 -5.53 -11.39
CA ALA A 172 -30.45 -5.52 -12.78
C ALA A 172 -31.10 -6.85 -13.18
N ILE A 173 -30.48 -7.97 -12.83
CA ILE A 173 -31.02 -9.32 -13.09
C ILE A 173 -32.33 -9.55 -12.31
N SER A 174 -32.40 -9.04 -11.07
CA SER A 174 -33.57 -9.23 -10.20
C SER A 174 -34.90 -8.67 -10.73
N ARG A 175 -34.85 -7.87 -11.80
CA ARG A 175 -36.01 -7.34 -12.54
C ARG A 175 -36.67 -8.38 -13.44
N PHE A 176 -35.94 -9.41 -13.84
CA PHE A 176 -36.39 -10.41 -14.82
C PHE A 176 -36.54 -11.80 -14.21
N GLU A 177 -35.78 -12.11 -13.17
CA GLU A 177 -35.84 -13.40 -12.47
C GLU A 177 -35.56 -13.26 -10.96
N PRO A 178 -36.00 -14.21 -10.12
CA PRO A 178 -35.58 -14.28 -8.73
C PRO A 178 -34.07 -14.54 -8.61
N VAL A 179 -33.34 -13.65 -7.94
CA VAL A 179 -31.89 -13.77 -7.70
C VAL A 179 -31.62 -14.05 -6.24
N THR A 180 -30.75 -15.02 -5.96
CA THR A 180 -30.22 -15.28 -4.61
C THR A 180 -28.79 -14.78 -4.52
N VAL A 181 -28.51 -13.92 -3.54
CA VAL A 181 -27.16 -13.40 -3.25
C VAL A 181 -26.68 -13.99 -1.93
N CYS A 182 -25.53 -14.66 -1.95
CA CYS A 182 -24.91 -15.21 -0.75
C CYS A 182 -23.98 -14.18 -0.10
N ALA A 183 -24.07 -14.04 1.22
CA ALA A 183 -23.16 -13.24 2.03
C ALA A 183 -22.81 -14.01 3.32
N SER A 184 -21.64 -13.74 3.90
CA SER A 184 -21.32 -14.27 5.23
C SER A 184 -22.22 -13.64 6.29
N ALA A 185 -22.44 -14.33 7.41
CA ALA A 185 -23.28 -13.83 8.50
C ALA A 185 -22.84 -12.43 8.98
N ALA A 186 -21.52 -12.19 9.07
CA ALA A 186 -20.96 -10.91 9.46
C ALA A 186 -21.15 -9.78 8.43
N GLN A 187 -21.45 -10.10 7.17
CA GLN A 187 -21.62 -9.13 6.08
C GLN A 187 -23.08 -9.02 5.59
N TRP A 188 -24.01 -9.76 6.20
CA TRP A 188 -25.39 -9.84 5.73
C TRP A 188 -26.07 -8.47 5.69
N GLU A 189 -25.96 -7.67 6.76
CA GLU A 189 -26.59 -6.34 6.83
C GLU A 189 -26.03 -5.37 5.77
N ASN A 190 -24.70 -5.38 5.59
CA ASN A 190 -24.03 -4.58 4.57
C ASN A 190 -24.49 -4.98 3.17
N ALA A 191 -24.43 -6.28 2.83
CA ALA A 191 -24.87 -6.80 1.54
C ALA A 191 -26.36 -6.51 1.28
N ARG A 192 -27.24 -6.65 2.29
CA ARG A 192 -28.67 -6.38 2.15
C ARG A 192 -28.95 -4.90 1.89
N SER A 193 -28.17 -4.00 2.49
CA SER A 193 -28.32 -2.55 2.30
C SER A 193 -28.03 -2.09 0.86
N LEU A 194 -27.22 -2.84 0.11
CA LEU A 194 -26.84 -2.55 -1.27
C LEU A 194 -27.84 -3.08 -2.32
N LEU A 195 -28.80 -3.91 -1.90
CA LEU A 195 -29.79 -4.51 -2.79
C LEU A 195 -31.14 -3.78 -2.70
N PRO A 196 -32.01 -3.88 -3.74
CA PRO A 196 -33.29 -3.19 -3.74
C PRO A 196 -34.17 -3.67 -2.57
N LYS A 197 -34.88 -2.73 -1.95
CA LYS A 197 -35.95 -3.09 -1.00
C LYS A 197 -37.07 -3.76 -1.80
N ARG A 198 -37.15 -5.08 -1.70
CA ARG A 198 -38.37 -5.84 -2.01
C ARG A 198 -39.35 -5.70 -0.87
#